data_AF-A0A1J4X7Z0-F1
#
_entry.id   AF-A0A1J4X7Z0-F1
#
_cell.length_a   1.000
_cell.length_b   1.000
_cell.length_c   1.000
_cell.angle_alpha   90.00
_cell.angle_beta   90.00
_cell.angle_gamma   90.00
#
_symmetry.space_group_name_H-M   'P 1'
#
loop_
_entity.id
_entity.type
_entity.pdbx_description
1 polymer ?
#
loop_
_entity_poly.entity_id
_entity_poly.type
_entity_poly.pdbx_seq_one_letter_code
_entity_poly.pdbx_strand_id
1 'polypeptide(L)' 'MTDDILATLEKIDQQIVRLIADRRDLVAQVPGGLSADQEVEAMSLWIDEAVERELPEDPMEKMGKLLSQVCRKRGE' A
#
# COMPACT_ATOMS: atom_id res chain seq x y z
N MET A 1 -19.88 3.73 22.87
CA MET A 1 -19.91 2.52 22.03
C MET A 1 -19.58 2.82 20.57
N THR A 2 -20.30 3.73 19.89
CA THR A 2 -19.87 4.23 18.55
C THR A 2 -18.57 5.03 18.60
N ASP A 3 -18.39 5.83 19.64
CA ASP A 3 -17.18 6.65 19.84
C ASP A 3 -15.91 5.77 19.98
N ASP A 4 -16.07 4.58 20.57
CA ASP A 4 -14.97 3.61 20.74
C ASP A 4 -14.58 2.94 19.41
N ILE A 5 -15.54 2.73 18.51
CA ILE A 5 -15.29 2.22 17.15
C ILE A 5 -14.57 3.26 16.31
N LEU A 6 -15.04 4.52 16.34
CA LEU A 6 -14.40 5.60 15.58
C LEU A 6 -12.95 5.83 16.03
N ALA A 7 -12.68 5.82 17.34
CA ALA A 7 -11.33 5.93 17.86
C ALA A 7 -10.43 4.73 17.45
N THR A 8 -11.02 3.54 17.30
CA THR A 8 -10.29 2.35 16.83
C THR A 8 -9.98 2.43 15.33
N LEU A 9 -10.96 2.85 14.52
CA LEU A 9 -10.77 3.09 13.09
C LEU A 9 -9.70 4.16 12.85
N GLU A 10 -9.76 5.27 13.58
CA GLU A 10 -8.76 6.33 13.48
C GLU A 10 -7.33 5.80 13.71
N LYS A 11 -7.13 4.95 14.73
CA LYS A 11 -5.82 4.34 14.99
C LYS A 11 -5.36 3.40 13.88
N ILE A 12 -6.28 2.68 13.24
CA ILE A 12 -5.97 1.81 12.10
C ILE A 12 -5.59 2.68 10.90
N ASP A 13 -6.35 3.72 10.61
CA ASP A 13 -6.10 4.63 9.49
C ASP A 13 -4.76 5.37 9.66
N GLN A 14 -4.44 5.82 10.87
CA GLN A 14 -3.12 6.40 11.19
C GLN A 14 -1.97 5.41 10.92
N GLN A 15 -2.15 4.13 11.24
CA GLN A 15 -1.16 3.09 10.94
C GLN A 15 -1.02 2.85 9.44
N ILE A 16 -2.14 2.79 8.71
CA ILE A 16 -2.14 2.65 7.25
C ILE A 16 -1.36 3.80 6.62
N VAL A 17 -1.66 5.05 6.99
CA VAL A 17 -0.98 6.24 6.44
C VAL A 17 0.51 6.21 6.73
N ARG A 18 0.92 5.82 7.95
CA ARG A 18 2.33 5.68 8.31
C ARG A 18 3.04 4.63 7.46
N LEU A 19 2.45 3.44 7.30
CA LEU A 19 3.03 2.37 6.49
C LEU A 19 3.14 2.76 5.01
N ILE A 20 2.19 3.53 4.48
CA ILE A 20 2.25 4.07 3.13
C ILE A 20 3.45 5.03 2.99
N ALA A 21 3.66 5.92 3.97
CA ALA A 21 4.81 6.83 3.97
C ALA A 21 6.14 6.07 4.04
N ASP A 22 6.25 5.09 4.94
CA ASP A 22 7.44 4.23 5.08
C ASP A 22 7.72 3.47 3.77
N ARG A 23 6.69 2.92 3.10
CA ARG A 23 6.82 2.25 1.80
C ARG A 23 7.32 3.19 0.71
N ARG A 24 6.81 4.42 0.63
CA ARG A 24 7.28 5.45 -0.32
C ARG A 24 8.76 5.75 -0.08
N ASP A 25 9.15 5.96 1.17
CA ASP A 25 10.52 6.32 1.51
C ASP A 25 11.50 5.17 1.24
N LEU A 26 11.06 3.92 1.41
CA LEU A 26 11.84 2.74 1.02
C LEU A 26 12.02 2.66 -0.50
N VAL A 27 10.95 2.85 -1.29
CA VAL A 27 11.04 2.85 -2.76
C VAL A 27 11.92 4.00 -3.26
N ALA A 28 11.85 5.17 -2.62
CA ALA A 28 12.66 6.34 -3.00
C ALA A 28 14.17 6.15 -2.79
N GLN A 29 14.58 5.19 -1.95
CA GLN A 29 15.98 4.79 -1.76
C GLN A 29 16.53 3.97 -2.93
N VAL A 30 15.67 3.41 -3.79
CA VAL A 30 16.09 2.67 -4.99
C VAL A 30 16.39 3.67 -6.12
N PRO A 31 17.65 3.79 -6.60
CA PRO A 31 17.99 4.68 -7.70
C PRO A 31 17.24 4.28 -8.98
N GLY A 32 16.50 5.21 -9.58
CA GLY A 32 15.66 4.92 -10.75
C GLY A 32 14.30 4.29 -10.44
N GLY A 33 14.00 4.01 -9.16
CA GLY A 33 12.76 3.34 -8.74
C GLY A 33 12.80 1.83 -8.94
N LEU A 34 11.66 1.17 -8.70
CA LEU A 34 11.50 -0.26 -8.96
C LEU A 34 11.46 -0.53 -10.47
N SER A 35 12.05 -1.64 -10.91
CA SER A 35 11.86 -2.14 -12.27
C SER A 35 10.43 -2.62 -12.49
N ALA A 36 10.02 -2.77 -13.75
CA ALA A 36 8.69 -3.31 -14.08
C ALA A 36 8.46 -4.69 -13.45
N ASP A 37 9.46 -5.58 -13.47
CA ASP A 37 9.38 -6.91 -12.88
C ASP A 37 9.22 -6.84 -11.35
N GLN A 38 9.95 -5.94 -10.68
CA GLN A 38 9.82 -5.71 -9.24
C GLN A 38 8.45 -5.12 -8.86
N GLU A 39 7.89 -4.24 -9.70
CA GLU A 39 6.54 -3.71 -9.50
C GLU A 39 5.46 -4.79 -9.65
N VAL A 40 5.63 -5.70 -10.62
CA VAL A 40 4.74 -6.86 -10.82
C VAL A 40 4.83 -7.81 -9.64
N GLU A 41 6.04 -8.18 -9.21
CA GLU A 41 6.25 -9.06 -8.06
C GLU A 41 5.64 -8.49 -6.77
N ALA A 42 5.87 -7.19 -6.50
CA ALA A 42 5.30 -6.52 -5.34
C ALA A 42 3.76 -6.45 -5.38
N MET A 43 3.16 -6.35 -6.57
CA MET A 43 1.70 -6.39 -6.74
C MET A 43 1.14 -7.79 -6.54
N SER A 44 1.81 -8.82 -7.08
CA SER A 44 1.40 -10.22 -6.88
C SER A 44 1.37 -10.58 -5.41
N LEU A 45 2.44 -10.28 -4.66
CA LEU A 45 2.49 -10.53 -3.22
C LEU A 45 1.39 -9.80 -2.44
N TRP A 46 1.04 -8.58 -2.85
CA TRP A 46 -0.06 -7.82 -2.24
C TRP A 46 -1.42 -8.47 -2.47
N ILE A 47 -1.67 -9.01 -3.66
CA ILE A 47 -2.92 -9.72 -3.99
C ILE A 47 -2.98 -11.07 -3.29
N ASP A 48 -1.89 -11.83 -3.28
CA ASP A 48 -1.82 -13.12 -2.58
C ASP A 48 -2.17 -12.93 -1.09
N GLU A 49 -1.57 -11.92 -0.44
CA GLU A 49 -1.84 -11.56 0.95
C GLU A 49 -3.30 -11.14 1.20
N ALA A 50 -3.92 -10.48 0.22
CA ALA A 50 -5.33 -10.11 0.26
C ALA A 50 -6.25 -11.35 0.16
N VAL A 51 -5.94 -12.27 -0.76
CA VAL A 51 -6.67 -13.53 -0.92
C VAL A 51 -6.60 -14.36 0.35
N GLU A 52 -5.43 -14.47 0.98
CA GLU A 52 -5.25 -15.18 2.25
C GLU A 52 -6.11 -14.62 3.39
N ARG A 53 -6.52 -13.34 3.29
CA ARG A 53 -7.37 -12.65 4.28
C ARG A 53 -8.83 -12.55 3.85
N GLU A 54 -9.21 -13.26 2.79
CA GLU A 54 -10.56 -13.23 2.21
C GLU A 54 -10.99 -11.81 1.78
N LEU A 55 -10.02 -10.95 1.44
CA LEU A 55 -10.27 -9.62 0.90
C LEU A 55 -10.53 -9.71 -0.61
N PRO A 56 -11.42 -8.86 -1.15
CA PRO A 56 -11.77 -8.92 -2.56
C PRO A 56 -10.59 -8.46 -3.44
N GLU A 57 -10.17 -9.32 -4.38
CA GLU A 57 -9.01 -9.08 -5.25
C GLU A 57 -9.12 -7.77 -6.03
N ASP A 58 -10.24 -7.52 -6.70
CA ASP A 58 -10.45 -6.34 -7.55
C ASP A 58 -10.25 -4.99 -6.81
N PRO A 59 -10.89 -4.73 -5.65
CA PRO A 59 -10.58 -3.56 -4.82
C PRO A 59 -9.13 -3.50 -4.34
N MET A 60 -8.55 -4.63 -3.95
CA MET A 60 -7.18 -4.68 -3.45
C MET A 60 -6.17 -4.38 -4.55
N GLU A 61 -6.40 -4.83 -5.78
CA GLU A 61 -5.60 -4.50 -6.95
C GLU A 61 -5.67 -3.00 -7.26
N LYS A 62 -6.85 -2.39 -7.17
CA LYS A 62 -7.01 -0.93 -7.32
C LYS A 62 -6.24 -0.16 -6.24
N MET A 63 -6.32 -0.60 -4.99
CA MET A 63 -5.56 0.01 -3.89
C MET A 63 -4.05 -0.14 -4.10
N GLY A 64 -3.57 -1.32 -4.49
CA GLY A 64 -2.16 -1.56 -4.79
C GLY A 64 -1.65 -0.68 -5.92
N LYS A 65 -2.43 -0.50 -6.99
CA LYS A 65 -2.09 0.40 -8.11
C LYS A 65 -1.96 1.85 -7.65
N LEU A 66 -2.88 2.34 -6.81
CA LEU A 66 -2.80 3.69 -6.23
C LEU A 66 -1.58 3.82 -5.31
N LEU A 67 -1.30 2.81 -4.48
CA LEU A 67 -0.13 2.80 -3.60
C LEU A 67 1.18 2.86 -4.39
N SER A 68 1.30 2.10 -5.48
CA SER A 68 2.46 2.17 -6.38
C SER A 68 2.61 3.56 -7.01
N GLN A 69 1.51 4.23 -7.38
CA GLN A 69 1.56 5.62 -7.85
C GLN A 69 2.05 6.60 -6.78
N VAL A 70 1.66 6.41 -5.52
CA VAL A 70 2.14 7.22 -4.38
C VAL A 70 3.65 7.01 -4.15
N CYS A 71 4.16 5.79 -4.35
CA CYS A 71 5.56 5.46 -4.11
C CYS A 71 6.50 5.82 -5.27
N ARG A 72 5.99 5.95 -6.51
CA ARG A 72 6.79 6.45 -7.64
C ARG A 72 7.19 7.89 -7.35
N LYS A 73 8.49 8.20 -7.45
CA LYS A 73 8.96 9.59 -7.42
C LYS A 73 8.19 10.38 -8.49
N ARG A 74 7.42 11.39 -8.10
CA ARG A 74 7.15 12.50 -9.02
C ARG A 74 8.52 13.08 -9.31
N GLY A 75 8.94 13.04 -10.57
CA GLY A 75 10.15 13.71 -11.00
C GLY A 75 10.07 15.17 -10.54
N GLU A 76 10.96 15.55 -9.64
CA GLU A 76 11.53 16.90 -9.67
C GLU A 76 12.66 16.90 -10.70
#